data_AF-A0A7W1N0K9-F1
#
_entry.id   AF-A0A7W1N0K9-F1
#
_cell.length_a   1.000
_cell.length_b   1.000
_cell.length_c   1.000
_cell.angle_alpha   90.00
_cell.angle_beta   90.00
_cell.angle_gamma   90.00
#
_symmetry.space_group_name_H-M   'P 1'
#
loop_
_entity.id
_entity.type
_entity.pdbx_description
1 polymer ?
#
loop_
_entity_poly.entity_id
_entity_poly.type
_entity_poly.pdbx_seq_one_letter_code
_entity_poly.pdbx_strand_id
1 'polypeptide(L)'
;RCAGAQRDGCRAAEPATIVVERGGREQTLSVRPVFDAKLRDELGPRPRVGLRFAPGEREALPFGQAVDRTLELSWRITRETATIPLKLADPVERAQISGVVGGYETTRQVIITDLDLVVSILALISLSLALVNLFPFLPLDGGHIFWAIVEKVRGRPVPLWVMERASVVGIVLILILFSVGLTNDIGRLVSGEGFGVR
;
A
#
# COMPACT_ATOMS: atom_id res chain seq x y z
N ARG A 1 33.77 -2.07 9.81
CA ARG A 1 33.44 -2.03 11.25
C ARG A 1 33.85 -0.65 11.74
N CYS A 2 32.97 0.08 12.43
CA CYS A 2 33.28 1.45 12.83
C CYS A 2 33.70 1.46 14.30
N ALA A 3 34.98 1.73 14.53
CA ALA A 3 35.57 2.04 15.83
C ALA A 3 35.81 3.57 15.99
N GLY A 4 35.23 4.37 15.10
CA GLY A 4 35.40 5.83 15.02
C GLY A 4 34.18 6.47 14.33
N ALA A 5 34.39 7.50 13.50
CA ALA A 5 33.31 8.23 12.83
C ALA A 5 32.33 7.29 12.09
N GLN A 6 31.03 7.42 12.39
CA GLN A 6 29.98 6.57 11.84
C GLN A 6 29.81 6.87 10.34
N ARG A 7 29.96 5.83 9.51
CA ARG A 7 29.73 5.88 8.06
C ARG A 7 28.51 5.03 7.71
N ASP A 8 27.75 5.46 6.71
CA ASP A 8 26.58 4.74 6.24
C ASP A 8 26.91 3.28 5.86
N GLY A 9 26.07 2.33 6.27
CA GLY A 9 26.27 0.89 6.08
C GLY A 9 27.30 0.24 7.01
N CYS A 10 27.86 0.97 7.97
CA CYS A 10 28.90 0.43 8.83
C CYS A 10 28.36 -0.38 10.00
N ARG A 11 28.98 -1.55 10.26
CA ARG A 11 28.64 -2.42 11.41
C ARG A 11 29.35 -1.98 12.68
N ALA A 12 28.63 -2.02 13.81
CA ALA A 12 29.17 -1.75 15.14
C ALA A 12 30.34 -2.68 15.49
N ALA A 13 31.34 -2.12 16.18
CA ALA A 13 32.53 -2.86 16.63
C ALA A 13 32.18 -3.85 17.76
N GLU A 14 31.20 -3.52 18.59
CA GLU A 14 30.68 -4.39 19.64
C GLU A 14 29.39 -5.08 19.17
N PRO A 15 29.25 -6.40 19.37
CA PRO A 15 27.99 -7.09 19.10
C PRO A 15 26.97 -6.81 20.22
N ALA A 16 25.72 -6.63 19.82
CA ALA A 16 24.58 -6.68 20.73
C ALA A 16 24.16 -8.14 20.95
N THR A 17 23.78 -8.47 22.18
CA THR A 17 23.29 -9.81 22.55
C THR A 17 21.77 -9.77 22.59
N ILE A 18 21.13 -10.66 21.84
CA ILE A 18 19.68 -10.78 21.76
C ILE A 18 19.30 -12.18 22.20
N VAL A 19 18.50 -12.28 23.25
CA VAL A 19 17.95 -13.56 23.72
C VAL A 19 16.56 -13.71 23.09
N VAL A 20 16.34 -14.81 22.39
CA VAL A 20 15.05 -15.15 21.77
C VAL A 20 14.60 -16.52 22.22
N GLU A 21 13.31 -16.68 22.48
CA GLU A 21 12.73 -17.99 22.76
C GLU A 21 12.18 -18.59 21.46
N ARG A 22 12.62 -19.81 21.11
CA ARG A 22 12.14 -20.53 19.92
C ARG A 22 11.82 -21.98 20.29
N GLY A 23 10.54 -22.35 20.22
CA GLY A 23 10.08 -23.70 20.56
C GLY A 23 10.34 -24.09 22.02
N GLY A 24 10.14 -23.15 22.96
CA GLY A 24 10.35 -23.37 24.39
C GLY A 24 11.82 -23.43 24.83
N ARG A 25 12.77 -23.09 23.94
CA ARG A 25 14.21 -23.01 24.26
C ARG A 25 14.71 -21.59 24.06
N GLU A 26 15.40 -21.05 25.05
CA GLU A 26 16.12 -19.79 24.92
C GLU A 26 17.36 -19.97 24.03
N GLN A 27 17.51 -19.07 23.06
CA GLN A 27 18.64 -19.00 22.16
C GLN A 27 19.26 -17.61 22.26
N THR A 28 20.57 -17.56 22.49
CA THR A 28 21.31 -16.30 22.54
C THR A 28 21.97 -16.04 21.19
N LEU A 29 21.60 -14.94 20.56
CA LEU A 29 22.10 -14.50 19.26
C LEU A 29 23.01 -13.28 19.43
N SER A 30 24.17 -13.34 18.79
CA SER A 30 25.10 -12.21 18.73
C SER A 30 24.91 -11.47 17.40
N VAL A 31 24.36 -10.26 17.45
CA VAL A 31 24.03 -9.46 16.27
C VAL A 31 24.81 -8.16 16.30
N ARG A 32 25.35 -7.74 15.16
CA ARG A 32 26.08 -6.46 15.05
C ARG A 32 25.16 -5.39 14.44
N PRO A 33 24.77 -4.36 15.21
CA PRO A 33 23.99 -3.24 14.68
C PRO A 33 24.63 -2.61 13.44
N VAL A 34 23.80 -2.17 12.50
CA VAL A 34 24.22 -1.44 11.30
C VAL A 34 23.85 0.03 11.48
N PHE A 35 24.78 0.93 11.18
CA PHE A 35 24.49 2.35 11.08
C PHE A 35 23.92 2.66 9.70
N ASP A 36 22.74 3.25 9.69
CA ASP A 36 22.03 3.71 8.49
C ASP A 36 21.83 5.22 8.63
N ALA A 37 22.60 5.99 7.87
CA ALA A 37 22.59 7.45 7.93
C ALA A 37 21.35 8.06 7.26
N LYS A 38 20.65 7.28 6.43
CA LYS A 38 19.48 7.71 5.68
C LYS A 38 18.19 7.58 6.49
N LEU A 39 18.22 6.78 7.54
CA LEU A 39 17.06 6.58 8.40
C LEU A 39 16.87 7.75 9.37
N ARG A 40 15.93 8.64 9.03
CA ARG A 40 15.46 9.72 9.89
C ARG A 40 14.29 9.22 10.74
N ASP A 41 14.46 9.28 12.05
CA ASP A 41 13.49 8.87 13.07
C ASP A 41 13.64 9.85 14.24
N GLU A 42 12.67 9.91 15.16
CA GLU A 42 12.65 10.88 16.26
C GLU A 42 13.93 10.85 17.12
N LEU A 43 14.59 9.69 17.17
CA LEU A 43 15.80 9.44 17.97
C LEU A 43 17.12 9.70 17.23
N GLY A 44 17.09 10.21 15.99
CA GLY A 44 18.27 10.58 15.21
C GLY A 44 19.10 9.40 14.66
N PRO A 45 20.24 9.69 14.00
CA PRO A 45 21.10 8.69 13.37
C PRO A 45 21.86 7.90 14.44
N ARG A 46 21.59 6.59 14.52
CA ARG A 46 22.23 5.68 15.48
C ARG A 46 22.34 4.27 14.89
N PRO A 47 23.30 3.43 15.36
CA PRO A 47 23.35 2.02 14.98
C PRO A 47 22.08 1.30 15.43
N ARG A 48 21.49 0.47 14.56
CA ARG A 48 20.24 -0.23 14.86
C ARG A 48 20.33 -1.72 14.53
N VAL A 49 19.53 -2.50 15.23
CA VAL A 49 19.20 -3.88 14.86
C VAL A 49 17.75 -3.90 14.43
N GLY A 50 17.49 -4.37 13.21
CA GLY A 50 16.14 -4.62 12.71
C GLY A 50 15.79 -6.09 12.86
N LEU A 51 14.53 -6.37 13.19
CA LEU A 51 13.95 -7.69 13.06
C LEU A 51 13.20 -7.74 11.73
N ARG A 52 13.49 -8.76 10.92
CA ARG A 52 12.66 -9.09 9.76
C ARG A 52 12.17 -10.51 9.92
N PHE A 53 10.92 -10.77 9.56
CA PHE A 53 10.47 -12.13 9.35
C PHE A 53 11.29 -12.70 8.19
N ALA A 54 12.00 -13.80 8.44
CA ALA A 54 12.53 -14.58 7.33
C ALA A 54 11.30 -15.11 6.56
N PRO A 55 11.29 -15.04 5.22
CA PRO A 55 10.26 -15.73 4.45
C PRO A 55 10.27 -17.19 4.91
N GLY A 56 9.15 -17.66 5.44
CA GLY A 56 9.02 -19.04 5.90
C GLY A 56 9.19 -20.01 4.73
N GLU A 57 9.23 -21.32 5.03
CA GLU A 57 9.13 -22.32 3.97
C GLU A 57 7.85 -22.10 3.19
N ARG A 58 7.99 -22.05 1.87
CA ARG A 58 6.87 -21.82 0.95
C ARG A 58 6.02 -23.08 0.95
N GLU A 59 4.85 -22.99 1.56
CA GLU A 59 3.89 -24.09 1.54
C GLU A 59 3.12 -24.03 0.21
N ALA A 60 3.35 -25.03 -0.65
CA ALA A 60 2.61 -25.14 -1.91
C ALA A 60 1.17 -25.57 -1.59
N LEU A 61 0.25 -24.61 -1.67
CA LEU A 61 -1.17 -24.90 -1.48
C LEU A 61 -1.73 -25.71 -2.67
N PRO A 62 -2.56 -26.73 -2.42
CA PRO A 62 -3.36 -27.35 -3.47
C PRO A 62 -4.22 -26.30 -4.19
N PHE A 63 -4.46 -26.49 -5.49
CA PHE A 63 -5.16 -25.51 -6.34
C PHE A 63 -6.48 -24.99 -5.73
N GLY A 64 -7.32 -25.89 -5.20
CA GLY A 64 -8.58 -25.48 -4.56
C GLY A 64 -8.37 -24.55 -3.36
N GLN A 65 -7.43 -24.89 -2.47
CA GLN A 65 -7.09 -24.06 -1.32
C GLN A 65 -6.47 -22.73 -1.75
N ALA A 66 -5.66 -22.72 -2.80
CA ALA A 66 -5.08 -21.50 -3.35
C ALA A 66 -6.16 -20.55 -3.89
N VAL A 67 -7.18 -21.07 -4.58
CA VAL A 67 -8.34 -20.29 -5.03
C VAL A 67 -9.11 -19.73 -3.84
N ASP A 68 -9.41 -20.55 -2.84
CA ASP A 68 -10.14 -20.13 -1.64
C ASP A 68 -9.39 -19.03 -0.87
N ARG A 69 -8.07 -19.18 -0.66
CA ARG A 69 -7.25 -18.14 -0.02
C ARG A 69 -7.24 -16.86 -0.84
N THR A 70 -7.15 -16.97 -2.18
CA THR A 70 -7.15 -15.81 -3.07
C THR A 70 -8.49 -15.06 -3.02
N LEU A 71 -9.61 -15.78 -3.01
CA LEU A 71 -10.94 -15.20 -2.86
C LEU A 71 -11.12 -14.54 -1.50
N GLU A 72 -10.68 -15.19 -0.41
CA GLU A 72 -10.75 -14.60 0.94
C GLU A 72 -9.93 -13.30 1.03
N LEU A 73 -8.70 -13.30 0.50
CA LEU A 73 -7.85 -12.12 0.46
C LEU A 73 -8.48 -11.01 -0.39
N SER A 74 -8.97 -11.36 -1.58
CA SER A 74 -9.62 -10.41 -2.48
C SER A 74 -10.86 -9.81 -1.83
N TRP A 75 -11.66 -10.61 -1.13
CA TRP A 75 -12.85 -10.16 -0.41
C TRP A 75 -12.49 -9.22 0.75
N ARG A 76 -11.45 -9.55 1.52
CA ARG A 76 -10.94 -8.70 2.60
C ARG A 76 -10.50 -7.34 2.09
N ILE A 77 -9.66 -7.34 1.04
CA ILE A 77 -9.20 -6.11 0.39
C ILE A 77 -10.39 -5.32 -0.14
N THR A 78 -11.33 -5.98 -0.82
CA THR A 78 -12.57 -5.35 -1.32
C THR A 78 -13.35 -4.64 -0.22
N ARG A 79 -13.53 -5.30 0.93
CA ARG A 79 -14.24 -4.72 2.08
C ARG A 79 -13.51 -3.51 2.65
N GLU A 80 -12.19 -3.57 2.76
CA GLU A 80 -11.38 -2.44 3.22
C GLU A 80 -11.45 -1.28 2.21
N THR A 81 -11.32 -1.54 0.92
CA THR A 81 -11.46 -0.55 -0.16
C THR A 81 -12.84 0.10 -0.15
N ALA A 82 -13.91 -0.63 0.17
CA ALA A 82 -15.26 -0.07 0.26
C ALA A 82 -15.41 0.98 1.39
N THR A 83 -14.49 1.02 2.36
CA THR A 83 -14.47 2.03 3.43
C THR A 83 -13.72 3.31 3.06
N ILE A 84 -13.05 3.36 1.90
CA ILE A 84 -12.28 4.54 1.45
C ILE A 84 -13.10 5.84 1.47
N PRO A 85 -14.37 5.88 1.01
CA PRO A 85 -15.17 7.10 1.08
C PRO A 85 -15.32 7.66 2.50
N LEU A 86 -15.38 6.78 3.51
CA LEU A 86 -15.45 7.17 4.92
C LEU A 86 -14.10 7.66 5.43
N LYS A 87 -13.01 6.99 5.05
CA LYS A 87 -11.64 7.42 5.39
C LYS A 87 -11.29 8.79 4.82
N LEU A 88 -11.88 9.16 3.69
CA LEU A 88 -11.74 10.51 3.11
C LEU A 88 -12.38 11.62 3.95
N ALA A 89 -13.22 11.31 4.93
CA ALA A 89 -13.75 12.32 5.85
C ALA A 89 -12.77 12.62 7.01
N ASP A 90 -11.94 11.65 7.38
CA ASP A 90 -10.99 11.77 8.49
C ASP A 90 -9.69 12.44 8.02
N PRO A 91 -9.26 13.58 8.63
CA PRO A 91 -8.01 14.25 8.28
C PRO A 91 -6.75 13.37 8.43
N VAL A 92 -6.73 12.48 9.42
CA VAL A 92 -5.57 11.62 9.73
C VAL A 92 -5.45 10.52 8.69
N GLU A 93 -6.54 9.83 8.38
CA GLU A 93 -6.57 8.78 7.34
C GLU A 93 -6.30 9.37 5.95
N ARG A 94 -6.85 10.56 5.64
CA ARG A 94 -6.59 11.25 4.37
C ARG A 94 -5.11 11.53 4.14
N ALA A 95 -4.35 11.87 5.17
CA ALA A 95 -2.92 12.13 5.04
C ALA A 95 -2.10 10.87 4.69
N GLN A 96 -2.64 9.68 4.96
CA GLN A 96 -2.02 8.40 4.61
C GLN A 96 -2.28 7.95 3.17
N ILE A 97 -3.21 8.61 2.47
CA ILE A 97 -3.49 8.29 1.07
C ILE A 97 -2.36 8.85 0.20
N SER A 98 -1.54 7.96 -0.35
CA SER A 98 -0.57 8.28 -1.38
C SER A 98 -1.21 8.31 -2.76
N GLY A 99 -0.75 9.24 -3.58
CA GLY A 99 -1.15 9.38 -4.97
C GLY A 99 -0.31 8.51 -5.91
N VAL A 100 -0.27 8.91 -7.18
CA VAL A 100 0.42 8.19 -8.26
C VAL A 100 1.92 8.10 -8.01
N VAL A 101 2.53 9.12 -7.39
CA VAL A 101 3.98 9.16 -7.17
C VAL A 101 4.37 8.15 -6.09
N GLY A 102 3.61 8.08 -4.99
CA GLY A 102 3.86 7.09 -3.94
C GLY A 102 3.65 5.65 -4.41
N GLY A 103 2.62 5.41 -5.24
CA GLY A 103 2.39 4.11 -5.86
C GLY A 103 3.54 3.67 -6.79
N TYR A 104 4.08 4.60 -7.58
CA TYR A 104 5.24 4.35 -8.42
C TYR A 104 6.48 3.98 -7.60
N GLU A 105 6.79 4.77 -6.56
CA GLU A 105 7.97 4.51 -5.73
C GLU A 105 7.87 3.16 -5.02
N THR A 106 6.69 2.83 -4.49
CA THR A 106 6.43 1.52 -3.86
C THR A 106 6.66 0.37 -4.83
N THR A 107 6.14 0.48 -6.05
CA THR A 107 6.27 -0.55 -7.09
C THR A 107 7.73 -0.71 -7.54
N ARG A 108 8.45 0.41 -7.72
CA ARG A 108 9.84 0.43 -8.15
C ARG A 108 10.77 -0.34 -7.21
N GLN A 109 10.56 -0.23 -5.90
CA GLN A 109 11.40 -0.89 -4.89
C GLN A 109 11.21 -2.41 -4.86
N VAL A 110 10.04 -2.91 -5.24
CA VAL A 110 9.74 -4.34 -5.21
C VAL A 110 10.29 -5.08 -6.43
N ILE A 111 10.23 -4.45 -7.62
CA ILE A 111 10.69 -5.06 -8.88
C ILE A 111 12.16 -5.51 -8.84
N ILE A 112 12.97 -4.88 -7.99
CA ILE A 112 14.42 -5.14 -7.90
C ILE A 112 14.80 -6.25 -6.91
N THR A 113 13.86 -6.85 -6.17
CA THR A 113 14.19 -7.71 -5.02
C THR A 113 13.53 -9.09 -5.02
N ASP A 114 12.28 -9.24 -5.47
CA ASP A 114 11.53 -10.50 -5.37
C ASP A 114 10.44 -10.64 -6.46
N LEU A 115 10.50 -11.70 -7.28
CA LEU A 115 9.51 -11.97 -8.33
C LEU A 115 8.11 -12.28 -7.77
N ASP A 116 8.02 -12.91 -6.61
CA ASP A 116 6.72 -13.26 -6.01
C ASP A 116 5.99 -12.01 -5.52
N LEU A 117 6.74 -11.04 -4.99
CA LEU A 117 6.20 -9.73 -4.62
C LEU A 117 5.75 -8.93 -5.85
N VAL A 118 6.42 -9.08 -7.00
CA VAL A 118 5.97 -8.45 -8.26
C VAL A 118 4.59 -8.97 -8.67
N VAL A 119 4.40 -10.29 -8.67
CA VAL A 119 3.09 -10.89 -9.00
C VAL A 119 2.02 -10.43 -8.01
N SER A 120 2.37 -10.37 -6.72
CA SER A 120 1.45 -9.92 -5.67
C SER A 120 1.04 -8.45 -5.84
N ILE A 121 1.97 -7.56 -6.17
CA ILE A 121 1.68 -6.14 -6.45
C ILE A 121 0.85 -6.00 -7.71
N LEU A 122 1.16 -6.75 -8.77
CA LEU A 122 0.35 -6.74 -10.00
C LEU A 122 -1.09 -7.17 -9.70
N ALA A 123 -1.27 -8.25 -8.93
CA ALA A 123 -2.58 -8.72 -8.50
C ALA A 123 -3.32 -7.65 -7.67
N LEU A 124 -2.63 -6.99 -6.75
CA LEU A 124 -3.19 -5.91 -5.93
C LEU A 124 -3.60 -4.70 -6.77
N ILE A 125 -2.78 -4.27 -7.73
CA ILE A 125 -3.09 -3.17 -8.66
C ILE A 125 -4.30 -3.54 -9.52
N SER A 126 -4.33 -4.75 -10.08
CA SER A 126 -5.46 -5.23 -10.88
C SER A 126 -6.76 -5.26 -10.09
N LEU A 127 -6.73 -5.78 -8.84
CA LEU A 127 -7.89 -5.79 -7.96
C LEU A 127 -8.32 -4.35 -7.61
N SER A 128 -7.38 -3.47 -7.26
CA SER A 128 -7.68 -2.07 -6.94
C SER A 128 -8.34 -1.35 -8.11
N LEU A 129 -7.82 -1.51 -9.33
CA LEU A 129 -8.41 -0.92 -10.53
C LEU A 129 -9.81 -1.47 -10.80
N ALA A 130 -10.02 -2.78 -10.65
CA ALA A 130 -11.34 -3.39 -10.78
C ALA A 130 -12.34 -2.83 -9.76
N LEU A 131 -11.92 -2.66 -8.51
CA LEU A 131 -12.77 -2.13 -7.44
C LEU A 131 -13.11 -0.66 -7.64
N VAL A 132 -12.12 0.16 -7.98
CA VAL A 132 -12.34 1.58 -8.28
C VAL A 132 -13.28 1.71 -9.47
N ASN A 133 -13.05 0.96 -10.55
CA ASN A 133 -13.92 0.98 -11.73
C ASN A 133 -15.34 0.51 -11.44
N LEU A 134 -15.59 -0.24 -10.36
CA LEU A 134 -16.93 -0.65 -9.95
C LEU A 134 -17.68 0.43 -9.16
N PHE A 135 -17.03 1.54 -8.80
CA PHE A 135 -17.71 2.62 -8.10
C PHE A 135 -18.85 3.24 -8.92
N PRO A 136 -19.97 3.63 -8.28
CA PRO A 136 -21.20 4.01 -8.96
C PRO A 136 -21.19 5.48 -9.41
N PHE A 137 -20.15 5.91 -10.14
CA PHE A 137 -20.07 7.25 -10.72
C PHE A 137 -19.43 7.21 -12.12
N LEU A 138 -19.89 8.08 -13.02
CA LEU A 138 -19.27 8.23 -14.34
C LEU A 138 -17.93 9.00 -14.21
N PRO A 139 -16.97 8.79 -15.11
CA PRO A 139 -17.01 7.98 -16.33
C PRO A 139 -16.64 6.50 -16.10
N LEU A 140 -16.58 6.02 -14.86
CA LEU A 140 -16.19 4.65 -14.56
C LEU A 140 -17.25 3.64 -15.01
N ASP A 141 -16.83 2.41 -15.30
CA ASP A 141 -17.69 1.31 -15.77
C ASP A 141 -18.86 1.03 -14.80
N GLY A 142 -18.59 1.13 -13.49
CA GLY A 142 -19.57 0.98 -12.42
C GLY A 142 -20.65 2.04 -12.44
N GLY A 143 -20.34 3.24 -12.94
CA GLY A 143 -21.33 4.29 -13.23
C GLY A 143 -22.32 3.84 -14.30
N HIS A 144 -21.84 3.26 -15.40
CA HIS A 144 -22.70 2.72 -16.46
C HIS A 144 -23.56 1.56 -15.95
N ILE A 145 -22.99 0.64 -15.17
CA ILE A 145 -23.73 -0.45 -14.53
C ILE A 145 -24.83 0.10 -13.61
N PHE A 146 -24.50 1.10 -12.79
CA PHE A 146 -25.44 1.76 -11.89
C PHE A 146 -26.63 2.35 -12.66
N TRP A 147 -26.38 3.12 -13.73
CA TRP A 147 -27.46 3.70 -14.53
C TRP A 147 -28.29 2.64 -15.28
N ALA A 148 -27.67 1.57 -15.77
CA ALA A 148 -28.40 0.47 -16.39
C ALA A 148 -29.35 -0.22 -15.39
N ILE A 149 -28.93 -0.39 -14.13
CA ILE A 149 -29.79 -0.89 -13.05
C ILE A 149 -30.94 0.10 -12.79
N VAL A 150 -30.65 1.40 -12.71
CA VAL A 150 -31.67 2.44 -12.52
C VAL A 150 -32.68 2.44 -13.66
N GLU A 151 -32.24 2.34 -14.91
CA GLU A 151 -33.13 2.24 -16.08
C GLU A 151 -34.00 1.00 -16.03
N LYS A 152 -33.44 -0.16 -15.66
CA LYS A 152 -34.18 -1.41 -15.50
C LYS A 152 -35.27 -1.31 -14.44
N VAL A 153 -34.98 -0.68 -13.29
CA VAL A 153 -35.96 -0.46 -12.22
C VAL A 153 -37.02 0.58 -12.64
N ARG A 154 -36.62 1.62 -13.37
CA ARG A 154 -37.50 2.72 -13.79
C ARG A 154 -38.36 2.38 -15.01
N GLY A 155 -37.98 1.37 -15.78
CA GLY A 155 -38.64 0.95 -17.03
C GLY A 155 -38.55 1.96 -18.17
N ARG A 156 -37.74 3.02 -18.04
CA ARG A 156 -37.57 4.08 -19.05
C ARG A 156 -36.14 4.62 -19.06
N PRO A 157 -35.59 4.96 -20.24
CA PRO A 157 -34.20 5.40 -20.38
C PRO A 157 -33.95 6.68 -19.59
N VAL A 158 -32.76 6.80 -19.00
CA VAL A 158 -32.27 7.99 -18.31
C VAL A 158 -31.90 9.02 -19.37
N PRO A 159 -32.42 10.26 -19.28
CA PRO A 159 -32.13 11.25 -20.30
C PRO A 159 -30.64 11.60 -20.29
N LEU A 160 -30.06 11.79 -21.48
CA LEU A 160 -28.63 12.00 -21.68
C LEU A 160 -28.05 13.13 -20.83
N TRP A 161 -28.78 14.25 -20.70
CA TRP A 161 -28.34 15.39 -19.89
C TRP A 161 -28.12 15.06 -18.41
N VAL A 162 -28.81 14.04 -17.86
CA VAL A 162 -28.58 13.56 -16.48
C VAL A 162 -27.26 12.80 -16.41
N MET A 163 -27.00 11.92 -17.38
CA MET A 163 -25.74 11.17 -17.44
C MET A 163 -24.56 12.11 -17.66
N GLU A 164 -24.67 13.11 -18.53
CA GLU A 164 -23.63 14.13 -18.74
C GLU A 164 -23.31 14.90 -17.46
N ARG A 165 -24.34 15.36 -16.72
CA ARG A 165 -24.13 16.04 -15.44
C ARG A 165 -23.49 15.12 -14.40
N ALA A 166 -23.91 13.86 -14.34
CA ALA A 166 -23.31 12.85 -13.46
C ALA A 166 -21.84 12.60 -13.81
N SER A 167 -21.49 12.54 -15.11
CA SER A 167 -20.11 12.44 -15.59
C SER A 167 -19.27 13.63 -15.15
N VAL A 168 -19.78 14.85 -15.33
CA VAL A 168 -19.06 16.06 -14.91
C VAL A 168 -18.79 16.05 -13.40
N VAL A 169 -19.81 15.68 -12.60
CA VAL A 169 -19.64 15.55 -11.14
C VAL A 169 -18.58 14.51 -10.79
N GLY A 170 -18.62 13.34 -11.42
CA GLY A 170 -17.64 12.29 -11.15
C GLY A 170 -16.22 12.65 -11.60
N ILE A 171 -16.04 13.32 -12.74
CA ILE A 171 -14.73 13.84 -13.18
C ILE A 171 -14.20 14.85 -12.15
N VAL A 172 -15.04 15.80 -11.70
CA VAL A 172 -14.65 16.79 -10.68
C VAL A 172 -14.23 16.08 -9.38
N LEU A 173 -14.96 15.06 -8.95
CA LEU A 173 -14.62 14.28 -7.76
C LEU A 173 -13.26 13.58 -7.90
N ILE A 174 -12.99 12.95 -9.06
CA ILE A 174 -11.69 12.31 -9.35
C ILE A 174 -10.57 13.34 -9.33
N LEU A 175 -10.77 14.53 -9.92
CA LEU A 175 -9.78 15.60 -9.93
C LEU A 175 -9.47 16.10 -8.52
N ILE A 176 -10.48 16.24 -7.66
CA ILE A 176 -10.29 16.60 -6.25
C ILE A 176 -9.45 15.53 -5.53
N LEU A 177 -9.81 14.25 -5.69
CA LEU A 177 -9.08 13.14 -5.08
C LEU A 177 -7.62 13.09 -5.55
N PHE A 178 -7.40 13.25 -6.85
CA PHE A 178 -6.07 13.32 -7.44
C PHE A 178 -5.26 14.49 -6.87
N SER A 179 -5.87 15.68 -6.74
CA SER A 179 -5.21 16.84 -6.15
C SER A 179 -4.81 16.60 -4.70
N VAL A 180 -5.67 15.96 -3.89
CA VAL A 180 -5.35 15.62 -2.50
C VAL A 180 -4.16 14.68 -2.44
N GLY A 181 -4.20 13.58 -3.20
CA GLY A 181 -3.10 12.61 -3.25
C GLY A 181 -1.79 13.24 -3.73
N LEU A 182 -1.84 14.11 -4.73
CA LEU A 182 -0.67 14.82 -5.23
C LEU A 182 -0.07 15.77 -4.18
N THR A 183 -0.90 16.53 -3.45
CA THR A 183 -0.42 17.40 -2.37
C THR A 183 0.24 16.59 -1.25
N ASN A 184 -0.32 15.43 -0.89
CA ASN A 184 0.29 14.51 0.07
C ASN A 184 1.66 14.00 -0.41
N ASP A 185 1.72 13.55 -1.67
CA ASP A 185 2.96 13.05 -2.29
C ASP A 185 4.05 14.12 -2.33
N ILE A 186 3.71 15.35 -2.73
CA ILE A 186 4.64 16.50 -2.73
C ILE A 186 5.10 16.81 -1.30
N GLY A 187 4.18 16.82 -0.32
CA GLY A 187 4.50 17.06 1.08
C GLY A 187 5.54 16.07 1.61
N ARG A 188 5.40 14.78 1.30
CA ARG A 188 6.34 13.71 1.67
C ARG A 188 7.71 13.87 1.02
N LEU A 189 7.75 14.30 -0.24
CA LEU A 189 9.00 14.55 -0.97
C LEU A 189 9.76 15.77 -0.45
N VAL A 190 9.04 16.88 -0.19
CA VAL A 190 9.64 18.15 0.26
C VAL A 190 10.09 18.09 1.71
N SER A 191 9.33 17.42 2.59
CA SER A 191 9.72 17.19 4.00
C SER A 191 10.92 16.25 4.15
N GLY A 192 11.26 15.49 3.11
CA GLY A 192 12.34 14.50 3.14
C GLY A 192 11.99 13.24 3.96
N GLU A 193 10.73 13.05 4.34
CA GLU A 193 10.22 11.80 4.92
C GLU A 193 10.23 10.66 3.88
N GLY A 194 10.07 11.00 2.60
CA GLY A 194 9.91 10.03 1.53
C GLY A 194 8.61 9.23 1.70
N PHE A 195 8.50 8.10 1.00
CA PHE A 195 7.30 7.25 1.05
C PHE A 195 7.35 6.16 2.12
N GLY A 196 8.38 6.16 2.98
CA GLY A 196 8.52 5.16 4.06
C GLY A 196 8.62 3.71 3.59
N VAL A 197 8.89 3.49 2.30
CA VAL A 197 9.00 2.16 1.70
C VAL A 197 10.43 1.65 1.88
N ARG A 198 10.56 0.42 2.37
CA ARG A 198 11.81 -0.25 2.72
C ARG A 198 11.86 -1.65 2.13
#